data_AF-A0A968LVK9-F1
#
_entry.id   AF-A0A968LVK9-F1
#
_cell.length_a   1.000
_cell.length_b   1.000
_cell.length_c   1.000
_cell.angle_alpha   90.00
_cell.angle_beta   90.00
_cell.angle_gamma   90.00
#
_symmetry.space_group_name_H-M   'P 1'
#
loop_
_entity.id
_entity.type
_entity.pdbx_description
1 polymer ?
#
loop_
_entity_poly.entity_id
_entity_poly.type
_entity_poly.pdbx_seq_one_letter_code
_entity_poly.pdbx_strand_id
1 'polypeptide(L)'
;MSRLTLRLPETLHQQLAYLAEGEGVSLNQYIVYALTRQAALAHTLQVVSEAEVEQQQQAFQLLIQQLGQASSVEIDSILATREQAQPESDLSSDVVERLRERIRKQA
;
A
#
# COMPACT_ATOMS: atom_id res chain seq x y z
N MET A 1 21.25 -15.51 19.42
CA MET A 1 20.33 -14.35 19.54
C MET A 1 20.90 -13.22 18.71
N SER A 2 20.12 -12.68 17.76
CA SER A 2 20.51 -11.48 17.03
C SER A 2 20.51 -10.26 17.95
N ARG A 3 21.37 -9.27 17.69
CA ARG A 3 21.47 -8.03 18.46
C ARG A 3 20.80 -6.90 17.67
N LEU A 4 19.83 -6.23 18.29
CA LEU A 4 19.16 -5.05 17.72
C LEU A 4 19.64 -3.79 18.46
N THR A 5 20.14 -2.80 17.72
CA THR A 5 20.55 -1.50 18.29
C THR A 5 19.69 -0.41 17.64
N LEU A 6 18.97 0.35 18.46
CA LEU A 6 18.02 1.37 18.01
C LEU A 6 18.39 2.73 18.59
N ARG A 7 18.08 3.80 17.86
CA ARG A 7 18.03 5.15 18.40
C ARG A 7 16.56 5.52 18.57
N LEU A 8 16.15 5.82 19.80
CA LEU A 8 14.78 6.17 20.14
C LEU A 8 14.74 7.63 20.62
N PRO A 9 13.66 8.38 20.32
CA PRO A 9 13.39 9.63 21.01
C PRO A 9 13.33 9.39 22.53
N GLU A 10 13.83 10.35 23.33
CA GLU A 10 13.88 10.20 24.80
C GLU A 10 12.49 9.95 25.40
N THR A 11 11.46 10.63 24.88
CA THR A 11 10.07 10.47 25.33
C THR A 11 9.56 9.05 25.12
N LEU A 12 9.86 8.44 23.97
CA LEU A 12 9.47 7.06 23.68
C LEU A 12 10.21 6.09 24.60
N HIS A 13 11.51 6.30 24.82
CA HIS A 13 12.28 5.46 25.74
C HIS A 13 11.70 5.52 27.17
N GLN A 14 11.41 6.72 27.68
CA GLN A 14 10.82 6.90 29.00
C GLN A 14 9.45 6.23 29.12
N GLN A 15 8.60 6.38 28.11
CA GLN A 15 7.27 5.78 28.12
C GLN A 15 7.33 4.25 28.10
N LEU A 16 8.23 3.66 27.32
CA LEU A 16 8.44 2.20 27.31
C LEU A 16 9.00 1.70 28.65
N ALA A 17 9.90 2.47 29.28
CA ALA A 17 10.42 2.12 30.61
C ALA A 17 9.32 2.13 31.67
N TYR A 18 8.47 3.17 31.68
CA TYR A 18 7.32 3.26 32.58
C TYR A 18 6.34 2.09 32.41
N LEU A 19 6.05 1.70 31.16
CA LEU A 19 5.18 0.56 30.88
C LEU A 19 5.80 -0.76 31.34
N ALA A 20 7.10 -0.95 31.11
CA ALA A 20 7.83 -2.13 31.57
C ALA A 20 7.84 -2.25 33.10
N GLU A 21 8.04 -1.12 33.81
CA GLU A 21 7.94 -1.05 35.27
C GLU A 21 6.54 -1.42 35.77
N GLY A 22 5.48 -0.90 35.11
CA GLY A 22 4.09 -1.24 35.44
C GLY A 22 3.78 -2.73 35.28
N GLU A 23 4.46 -3.42 34.37
CA GLU A 23 4.35 -4.87 34.17
C GLU A 23 5.38 -5.69 34.98
N GLY A 24 6.30 -5.04 35.70
CA GLY A 24 7.32 -5.70 36.51
C GLY A 24 8.39 -6.46 35.70
N VAL A 25 8.63 -6.04 34.45
CA VAL A 25 9.58 -6.69 33.53
C VAL A 25 10.70 -5.73 33.11
N SER A 26 11.81 -6.28 32.60
CA SER A 26 12.86 -5.42 32.04
C SER A 26 12.39 -4.70 30.77
N LEU A 27 12.90 -3.49 30.52
CA LEU A 27 12.61 -2.74 29.30
C LEU A 27 12.87 -3.56 28.02
N ASN A 28 13.97 -4.30 27.97
CA ASN A 28 14.29 -5.15 26.82
C ASN A 28 13.24 -6.25 26.61
N GLN A 29 12.79 -6.88 27.68
CA GLN A 29 11.76 -7.91 27.62
C GLN A 29 10.42 -7.32 27.16
N TYR A 30 10.06 -6.13 27.68
CA TYR A 30 8.88 -5.40 27.26
C TYR A 30 8.93 -5.06 25.75
N ILE A 31 10.06 -4.54 25.27
CA ILE A 31 10.25 -4.21 23.85
C ILE A 31 10.10 -5.46 22.98
N VAL A 32 10.73 -6.57 23.34
CA VAL A 32 10.61 -7.83 22.58
C VAL A 32 9.16 -8.30 22.56
N TYR A 33 8.48 -8.30 23.71
CA TYR A 33 7.07 -8.66 23.83
C TYR A 33 6.16 -7.80 22.95
N ALA A 34 6.33 -6.47 23.00
CA ALA A 34 5.57 -5.53 22.20
C ALA A 34 5.79 -5.74 20.70
N LEU A 35 7.05 -5.97 20.28
CA LEU A 35 7.38 -6.27 18.88
C LEU A 35 6.78 -7.59 18.42
N THR A 36 6.81 -8.64 19.25
CA THR A 36 6.18 -9.93 18.94
C THR A 36 4.66 -9.77 18.79
N ARG A 37 4.01 -9.02 19.69
CA ARG A 37 2.58 -8.72 19.59
C ARG A 37 2.25 -7.98 18.31
N GLN A 38 3.04 -6.96 17.94
CA GLN A 38 2.82 -6.20 16.71
C GLN A 38 3.03 -7.04 15.45
N ALA A 39 4.06 -7.89 15.43
CA ALA A 39 4.34 -8.77 14.31
C ALA A 39 3.22 -9.82 14.13
N ALA A 40 2.64 -10.33 15.22
CA ALA A 40 1.49 -11.23 15.16
C ALA A 40 0.24 -10.55 14.57
N LEU A 41 -0.01 -9.28 14.90
CA LEU A 41 -1.12 -8.49 14.34
C LEU A 41 -0.92 -8.15 12.85
N ALA A 42 0.32 -7.97 12.40
CA ALA A 42 0.60 -7.77 10.98
C ALA A 42 0.27 -9.01 10.11
N HIS A 43 0.05 -10.16 10.73
CA HIS A 43 -0.31 -11.41 10.06
C HIS A 43 -1.75 -11.86 10.36
N THR A 44 -2.54 -11.06 11.07
CA THR A 44 -3.98 -11.29 11.15
C THR A 44 -4.61 -10.91 9.82
N LEU A 45 -5.00 -11.93 9.05
CA LEU A 45 -6.03 -11.78 8.01
C LEU A 45 -7.25 -11.17 8.69
N GLN A 46 -7.64 -9.95 8.30
CA GLN A 46 -8.93 -9.41 8.71
C GLN A 46 -10.00 -10.21 7.97
N VAL A 47 -10.67 -11.10 8.70
CA VAL A 47 -11.87 -11.77 8.22
C VAL A 47 -12.98 -10.72 8.22
N VAL A 48 -13.22 -10.14 7.04
CA VAL A 48 -14.41 -9.32 6.80
C VAL A 48 -15.64 -10.22 6.76
N SER A 49 -16.74 -9.73 7.29
CA SER A 49 -18.02 -10.44 7.23
C SER A 49 -18.55 -10.50 5.79
N GLU A 50 -19.36 -11.51 5.48
CA GLU A 50 -20.04 -11.59 4.17
C GLU A 50 -20.88 -10.32 3.89
N ALA A 51 -21.51 -9.76 4.94
CA ALA A 51 -22.27 -8.52 4.85
C ALA A 51 -21.42 -7.30 4.43
N GLU A 52 -20.20 -7.18 4.95
CA GLU A 52 -19.27 -6.10 4.56
C GLU A 52 -18.82 -6.26 3.10
N VAL A 53 -18.57 -7.50 2.66
CA VAL A 53 -18.22 -7.79 1.26
C VAL A 53 -19.38 -7.42 0.32
N GLU A 54 -20.60 -7.80 0.67
CA GLU A 54 -21.80 -7.44 -0.10
C GLU A 54 -22.00 -5.92 -0.17
N GLN A 55 -21.84 -5.21 0.96
CA GLN A 55 -21.95 -3.76 1.01
C GLN A 55 -20.90 -3.09 0.11
N GLN A 56 -19.65 -3.55 0.16
CA GLN A 56 -18.58 -3.01 -0.69
C GLN A 56 -18.87 -3.26 -2.18
N GLN A 57 -19.38 -4.45 -2.51
CA GLN A 57 -19.74 -4.78 -3.88
C GLN A 57 -20.88 -3.89 -4.41
N GLN A 58 -21.90 -3.64 -3.59
CA GLN A 58 -23.00 -2.71 -3.94
C GLN A 58 -22.49 -1.28 -4.12
N ALA A 59 -21.65 -0.78 -3.20
CA ALA A 59 -21.06 0.55 -3.30
C ALA A 59 -20.21 0.71 -4.57
N PHE A 60 -19.44 -0.33 -4.93
CA PHE A 60 -18.66 -0.35 -6.15
C PHE A 60 -19.54 -0.30 -7.40
N GLN A 61 -20.63 -1.09 -7.45
CA GLN A 61 -21.56 -1.07 -8.58
C GLN A 61 -22.24 0.30 -8.75
N LEU A 62 -22.64 0.94 -7.64
CA LEU A 62 -23.19 2.30 -7.67
C LEU A 62 -22.17 3.30 -8.21
N LEU A 63 -20.91 3.20 -7.78
CA LEU A 63 -19.84 4.08 -8.26
C LEU A 63 -19.63 3.92 -9.77
N ILE A 64 -19.57 2.69 -10.28
CA ILE A 64 -19.42 2.43 -11.73
C ILE A 64 -20.59 3.02 -12.52
N GLN A 65 -21.83 2.90 -12.01
CA GLN A 65 -22.99 3.52 -12.66
C GLN A 65 -22.91 5.06 -12.65
N GLN A 66 -22.47 5.65 -11.54
CA GLN A 66 -22.31 7.11 -11.41
C GLN A 66 -21.22 7.67 -12.33
N LEU A 67 -20.12 6.95 -12.49
CA LEU A 67 -19.02 7.32 -13.39
C LEU A 67 -19.42 7.21 -14.87
N GLY A 68 -20.42 6.39 -15.18
CA GLY A 68 -20.92 6.19 -16.53
C GLY A 68 -19.91 5.49 -17.44
N GLN A 69 -20.15 5.57 -18.75
CA GLN A 69 -19.25 5.05 -19.78
C GLN A 69 -18.99 6.14 -20.81
N ALA A 70 -17.75 6.23 -21.28
CA ALA A 70 -17.37 7.07 -22.41
C ALA A 70 -17.26 6.20 -23.66
N SER A 71 -17.73 6.72 -24.80
CA SER A 71 -17.51 6.08 -26.10
C SER A 71 -16.02 6.09 -26.47
N SER A 72 -15.59 5.19 -27.35
CA SER A 72 -14.19 5.16 -27.83
C SER A 72 -13.75 6.52 -28.39
N VAL A 73 -14.66 7.22 -29.07
CA VAL A 73 -14.39 8.53 -29.67
C VAL A 73 -14.19 9.59 -28.59
N GLU A 74 -15.02 9.59 -27.55
CA GLU A 74 -14.85 10.50 -26.40
C GLU A 74 -13.54 10.21 -25.66
N ILE A 75 -13.22 8.93 -25.43
CA ILE A 75 -11.94 8.52 -24.82
C ILE A 75 -10.76 9.06 -25.63
N ASP A 76 -10.75 8.84 -26.95
CA ASP A 76 -9.65 9.29 -27.81
C ASP A 76 -9.52 10.83 -27.80
N SER A 77 -10.64 11.55 -27.82
CA SER A 77 -10.64 13.02 -27.75
C SER A 77 -10.13 13.55 -26.41
N ILE A 78 -10.51 12.94 -25.28
CA ILE A 78 -10.01 13.29 -23.95
C ILE A 78 -8.51 12.98 -23.87
N LEU A 79 -8.09 11.80 -24.32
CA LEU A 79 -6.68 11.41 -24.32
C LEU A 79 -5.84 12.32 -25.23
N ALA A 80 -6.40 12.89 -26.30
CA ALA A 80 -5.71 13.87 -27.13
C ALA A 80 -5.43 15.19 -26.39
N THR A 81 -6.19 15.52 -25.35
CA THR A 81 -5.95 16.72 -24.52
C THR A 81 -4.79 16.57 -23.53
N ARG A 82 -4.25 15.36 -23.35
CA ARG A 82 -3.17 15.10 -22.40
C ARG A 82 -1.91 15.90 -22.74
N GLU A 83 -1.23 16.39 -21.71
CA GLU A 83 0.09 16.98 -21.86
C GLU A 83 1.08 15.94 -22.40
N GLN A 84 1.79 16.29 -23.47
CA GLN A 84 2.85 15.43 -23.99
C GLN A 84 4.12 15.66 -23.18
N ALA A 85 4.37 14.75 -22.22
CA ALA A 85 5.60 14.72 -21.48
C ALA A 85 6.72 14.02 -22.27
N GLN A 86 7.96 14.50 -22.09
CA GLN A 86 9.12 13.77 -22.57
C GLN A 86 9.29 12.47 -21.76
N PRO A 87 9.70 11.36 -22.40
CA PRO A 87 10.04 10.14 -21.68
C PRO A 87 11.11 10.40 -20.62
N GLU A 88 11.01 9.69 -19.50
CA GLU A 88 12.06 9.67 -18.48
C GLU A 88 13.41 9.29 -19.09
N SER A 89 14.53 9.78 -18.51
CA SER A 89 15.89 9.55 -19.03
C SER A 89 16.21 8.07 -19.27
N ASP A 90 15.61 7.20 -18.47
CA ASP A 90 15.86 5.76 -18.48
C ASP A 90 15.02 5.05 -19.56
N LEU A 91 14.00 5.73 -20.12
CA LEU A 91 13.17 5.25 -21.22
C LEU A 91 13.80 5.61 -22.57
N SER A 92 14.92 4.95 -22.87
CA SER A 92 15.57 5.05 -24.18
C SER A 92 14.64 4.59 -25.33
N SER A 93 14.90 5.07 -26.54
CA SER A 93 14.10 4.75 -27.73
C SER A 93 13.98 3.24 -28.01
N ASP A 94 15.04 2.48 -27.75
CA ASP A 94 15.05 1.02 -27.90
C ASP A 94 14.10 0.33 -26.89
N VAL A 95 14.06 0.81 -25.65
CA VAL A 95 13.14 0.28 -24.61
C VAL A 95 11.69 0.56 -25.00
N VAL A 96 11.40 1.77 -25.49
CA VAL A 96 10.05 2.17 -25.94
C VAL A 96 9.60 1.33 -27.13
N GLU A 97 10.47 1.12 -28.13
CA GLU A 97 10.11 0.32 -29.30
C GLU A 97 9.90 -1.17 -28.97
N ARG A 98 10.73 -1.76 -28.11
CA ARG A 98 10.50 -3.13 -27.63
C ARG A 98 9.18 -3.28 -26.89
N LEU A 99 8.81 -2.29 -26.06
CA LEU A 99 7.53 -2.30 -25.36
C LEU A 99 6.36 -2.24 -26.36
N ARG A 100 6.43 -1.36 -27.36
CA ARG A 100 5.40 -1.25 -28.41
C ARG A 100 5.23 -2.55 -29.19
N GLU A 101 6.32 -3.22 -29.55
CA GLU A 101 6.25 -4.52 -30.21
C GLU A 101 5.58 -5.59 -29.35
N ARG A 102 5.86 -5.63 -28.04
CA ARG A 102 5.21 -6.59 -27.13
C ARG A 102 3.71 -6.33 -27.01
N ILE A 103 3.30 -5.07 -26.87
CA ILE A 103 1.88 -4.71 -26.79
C ILE A 103 1.14 -5.14 -28.07
N ARG A 104 1.71 -4.87 -29.25
CA ARG A 104 1.11 -5.29 -30.54
C ARG A 104 0.98 -6.80 -30.71
N LYS A 105 1.83 -7.60 -30.05
CA LYS A 105 1.76 -9.07 -30.09
C LYS A 105 0.74 -9.66 -29.11
N GLN A 106 0.26 -8.86 -28.14
CA GLN A 106 -0.70 -9.28 -27.11
C GLN A 106 -2.13 -8.79 -27.37
N ALA A 107 -2.30 -7.79 -28.23
CA ALA A 107 -3.60 -7.34 -28.74
C ALA A 107 -4.05 -8.17 -29.93
#